data_AF-A0A3S4IKP5-F1
#
_entry.id   AF-A0A3S4IKP5-F1
#
_cell.length_a   1.000
_cell.length_b   1.000
_cell.length_c   1.000
_cell.angle_alpha   90.00
_cell.angle_beta   90.00
_cell.angle_gamma   90.00
#
_symmetry.space_group_name_H-M   'P 1'
#
loop_
_entity.id
_entity.type
_entity.pdbx_description
1 polymer ?
#
loop_
_entity_poly.entity_id
_entity_poly.type
_entity_poly.pdbx_seq_one_letter_code
_entity_poly.pdbx_strand_id
1 'polypeptide(L)'
;MLPSLNHIILTVALQALREGNIHHCETMGFTYDEMNLLGCLSINDLITLSQAPLPLVDITIRHDVLQKLLASSHEENRRQEQLNRAVRLGGSIALMNRYFGVGSRETCARRRLLGVSVPNGRTPIPDEETDAAIWHQWQKISGRKH
;
A
#
# COMPACT_ATOMS: atom_id res chain seq x y z
N MET A 1 -2.42 -5.90 -31.77
CA MET A 1 -3.53 -6.78 -31.34
C MET A 1 -3.24 -7.15 -29.90
N LEU A 2 -4.15 -6.89 -28.95
CA LEU A 2 -3.99 -7.41 -27.59
C LEU A 2 -3.86 -8.94 -27.69
N PRO A 3 -2.92 -9.58 -26.96
CA PRO A 3 -2.89 -11.04 -26.92
C PRO A 3 -4.28 -11.54 -26.54
N SER A 4 -4.75 -12.57 -27.24
CA SER A 4 -6.01 -13.22 -26.90
C SER A 4 -5.97 -13.64 -25.44
N LEU A 5 -7.10 -13.56 -24.75
CA LEU A 5 -7.20 -13.96 -23.35
C LEU A 5 -6.69 -15.39 -23.12
N ASN A 6 -6.95 -16.28 -24.08
CA ASN A 6 -6.47 -17.66 -24.11
C ASN A 6 -4.94 -17.73 -24.03
N HIS A 7 -4.23 -16.90 -24.80
CA HIS A 7 -2.77 -16.88 -24.79
C HIS A 7 -2.21 -16.50 -23.42
N ILE A 8 -2.79 -15.48 -22.78
CA ILE A 8 -2.36 -15.00 -21.46
C ILE A 8 -2.55 -16.12 -20.42
N ILE A 9 -3.73 -16.72 -20.38
CA ILE A 9 -4.08 -17.76 -19.40
C ILE A 9 -3.19 -18.98 -19.56
N LEU A 10 -3.01 -19.48 -20.80
CA LEU A 10 -2.16 -20.63 -21.07
C LEU A 10 -0.70 -20.36 -20.69
N THR A 11 -0.19 -19.16 -20.97
CA THR A 11 1.19 -18.80 -20.64
C THR A 11 1.40 -18.71 -19.12
N VAL A 12 0.47 -18.12 -18.39
CA VAL A 12 0.53 -18.05 -16.92
C VAL A 12 0.43 -19.45 -16.31
N ALA A 13 -0.47 -20.30 -16.79
CA ALA A 13 -0.60 -21.68 -16.34
C ALA A 13 0.68 -22.49 -16.59
N LEU A 14 1.25 -22.41 -17.79
CA LEU A 14 2.49 -23.12 -18.13
C LEU A 14 3.70 -22.59 -17.34
N GLN A 15 3.76 -21.29 -17.08
CA GLN A 15 4.80 -20.72 -16.23
C GLN A 15 4.69 -21.25 -14.79
N ALA A 16 3.49 -21.29 -14.22
CA ALA A 16 3.26 -21.83 -12.89
C ALA A 16 3.60 -23.33 -12.80
N LEU A 17 3.24 -24.12 -13.83
CA LEU A 17 3.63 -25.53 -13.93
C LEU A 17 5.16 -25.70 -13.99
N ARG A 18 5.86 -24.87 -14.78
CA ARG A 18 7.32 -24.88 -14.88
C ARG A 18 8.00 -24.53 -13.55
N GLU A 19 7.41 -23.63 -12.77
CA GLU A 19 7.88 -23.24 -11.44
C GLU A 19 7.48 -24.24 -10.34
N GLY A 20 6.72 -25.29 -10.67
CA GLY A 20 6.21 -26.27 -9.71
C GLY A 20 5.09 -25.75 -8.82
N ASN A 21 4.49 -24.60 -9.17
CA ASN A 21 3.43 -23.96 -8.40
C ASN A 21 2.04 -24.47 -8.80
N ILE A 22 1.79 -25.75 -8.50
CA ILE A 22 0.53 -26.44 -8.84
C ILE A 22 -0.68 -25.76 -8.19
N HIS A 23 -0.53 -25.29 -6.95
CA HIS A 23 -1.58 -24.57 -6.23
C HIS A 23 -2.06 -23.32 -6.98
N HIS A 24 -1.17 -22.61 -7.69
CA HIS A 24 -1.59 -21.45 -8.47
C HIS A 24 -2.53 -21.85 -9.62
N CYS A 25 -2.24 -22.95 -10.32
CA CYS A 25 -3.10 -23.49 -11.36
C CYS A 25 -4.45 -23.96 -10.82
N GLU A 26 -4.48 -24.59 -9.64
CA GLU A 26 -5.74 -24.95 -8.97
C GLU A 26 -6.57 -23.71 -8.63
N THR A 27 -5.96 -22.62 -8.15
CA THR A 27 -6.69 -21.37 -7.86
C THR A 27 -7.24 -20.69 -9.11
N MET A 28 -6.67 -20.96 -10.28
CA MET A 28 -7.22 -20.54 -11.57
C MET A 28 -8.38 -21.43 -12.04
N GLY A 29 -8.60 -22.58 -11.39
CA GLY A 29 -9.67 -23.52 -11.69
C GLY A 29 -9.25 -24.72 -12.55
N PHE A 30 -7.96 -24.90 -12.83
CA PHE A 30 -7.49 -26.08 -13.57
C PHE A 30 -7.53 -27.34 -12.71
N THR A 31 -7.99 -28.43 -13.30
CA THR A 31 -7.91 -29.77 -12.71
C THR A 31 -6.53 -30.38 -12.92
N TYR A 32 -6.17 -31.40 -12.12
CA TYR A 32 -4.92 -32.14 -12.28
C TYR A 32 -4.75 -32.78 -13.67
N ASP A 33 -5.83 -33.30 -14.23
CA ASP A 33 -5.80 -33.93 -15.55
C ASP A 33 -5.52 -32.89 -16.64
N GLU A 34 -6.17 -31.72 -16.57
CA GLU A 34 -5.90 -30.61 -17.49
C GLU A 34 -4.47 -30.09 -17.35
N MET A 35 -3.95 -29.98 -16.14
CA MET A 35 -2.56 -29.58 -15.90
C MET A 35 -1.55 -30.56 -16.50
N ASN A 36 -1.79 -31.86 -16.38
CA ASN A 36 -0.95 -32.88 -17.00
C ASN A 36 -1.00 -32.78 -18.53
N LEU A 37 -2.19 -32.61 -19.11
CA LEU A 37 -2.36 -32.41 -20.55
C LEU A 37 -1.62 -31.16 -21.05
N LEU A 38 -1.75 -30.04 -20.32
CA LEU A 38 -1.03 -28.80 -20.61
C LEU A 38 0.49 -29.00 -20.58
N GLY A 39 1.01 -29.76 -19.62
CA GLY A 39 2.44 -30.08 -19.51
C GLY A 39 2.98 -30.93 -20.65
N CYS A 40 2.11 -31.67 -21.35
CA CYS A 40 2.48 -32.50 -22.50
C CYS A 40 2.26 -31.81 -23.86
N LEU A 41 1.76 -30.57 -23.90
CA LEU A 41 1.48 -29.87 -25.16
C LEU A 41 2.74 -29.56 -25.96
N SER A 42 2.65 -29.74 -27.28
CA SER A 42 3.67 -29.23 -28.19
C SER A 42 3.52 -27.71 -28.38
N ILE A 43 4.56 -27.07 -28.91
CA ILE A 43 4.53 -25.65 -29.27
C ILE A 43 3.41 -25.35 -30.28
N ASN A 44 3.17 -26.28 -31.22
CA ASN A 44 2.12 -26.10 -32.24
C ASN A 44 0.71 -26.16 -31.62
N ASP A 45 0.50 -27.05 -30.66
CA ASP A 45 -0.79 -27.16 -29.96
C ASP A 45 -1.05 -25.91 -29.13
N LEU A 46 -0.03 -25.40 -28.44
CA LEU A 46 -0.12 -24.15 -27.68
C LEU A 46 -0.51 -22.97 -28.58
N ILE A 47 0.15 -22.83 -29.74
CA ILE A 47 -0.18 -21.78 -30.71
C ILE A 47 -1.65 -21.91 -31.14
N THR A 48 -2.08 -23.12 -31.48
CA THR A 48 -3.46 -23.41 -31.92
C THR A 48 -4.49 -23.05 -30.85
N LEU A 49 -4.28 -23.49 -29.60
CA LEU A 49 -5.16 -23.20 -28.47
C LEU A 49 -5.18 -21.71 -28.13
N SER A 50 -4.04 -21.04 -28.22
CA SER A 50 -3.94 -19.60 -27.95
C SER A 50 -4.71 -18.76 -28.99
N GLN A 51 -4.82 -19.23 -30.23
CA GLN A 51 -5.53 -18.56 -31.31
C GLN A 51 -7.00 -19.01 -31.44
N ALA A 52 -7.48 -19.89 -30.56
CA ALA A 52 -8.85 -20.37 -30.62
C ALA A 52 -9.86 -19.21 -30.50
N PRO A 53 -10.94 -19.19 -31.31
CA PRO A 53 -11.91 -18.11 -31.33
C PRO A 53 -12.84 -18.11 -30.11
N LEU A 54 -12.97 -19.25 -29.42
CA LEU A 54 -13.74 -19.34 -28.18
C LEU A 54 -12.86 -18.99 -26.97
N PRO A 55 -13.33 -18.13 -26.05
CA PRO A 55 -12.62 -17.87 -24.82
C PRO A 55 -12.60 -19.12 -23.92
N LEU A 56 -11.44 -19.43 -23.36
CA LEU A 56 -11.27 -20.53 -22.40
C LEU A 56 -11.88 -20.22 -21.04
N VAL A 57 -12.03 -18.93 -20.70
CA VAL A 57 -12.46 -18.47 -19.37
C VAL A 57 -13.47 -17.34 -19.51
N ASP A 58 -14.47 -17.36 -18.63
CA ASP A 58 -15.43 -16.28 -18.45
C ASP A 58 -14.90 -15.28 -17.40
N ILE A 59 -14.81 -14.00 -17.78
CA ILE A 59 -14.33 -12.93 -16.88
C ILE A 59 -15.54 -12.18 -16.34
N THR A 60 -15.81 -12.37 -15.06
CA THR A 60 -16.83 -11.61 -14.34
C THR A 60 -16.19 -10.65 -13.34
N ILE A 61 -16.73 -9.43 -13.26
CA ILE A 61 -16.29 -8.43 -12.29
C ILE A 61 -17.11 -8.61 -11.01
N ARG A 62 -16.44 -8.99 -9.90
CA ARG A 62 -17.05 -8.97 -8.56
C ARG A 62 -17.14 -7.53 -8.04
N HIS A 63 -18.23 -6.86 -8.39
CA HIS A 63 -18.43 -5.44 -8.09
C HIS A 63 -18.41 -5.12 -6.59
N ASP A 64 -18.89 -6.01 -5.74
CA ASP A 64 -18.88 -5.86 -4.28
C ASP A 64 -17.45 -5.87 -3.72
N VAL A 65 -16.60 -6.77 -4.20
CA VAL A 65 -15.18 -6.85 -3.82
C VAL A 65 -14.43 -5.63 -4.34
N LEU A 66 -14.68 -5.24 -5.60
CA LEU A 66 -14.05 -4.07 -6.20
C LEU A 66 -14.37 -2.80 -5.39
N GLN A 67 -15.63 -2.57 -5.04
CA GLN A 67 -16.03 -1.42 -4.24
C GLN A 67 -15.37 -1.40 -2.86
N LYS A 68 -15.27 -2.56 -2.19
CA LYS A 68 -14.56 -2.67 -0.89
C LYS A 68 -13.08 -2.35 -1.03
N LEU A 69 -12.41 -2.85 -2.07
CA LEU A 69 -10.99 -2.56 -2.33
C LEU A 69 -10.76 -1.08 -2.63
N LEU A 70 -11.64 -0.47 -3.42
CA LEU A 70 -11.58 0.97 -3.71
C LEU A 70 -11.77 1.79 -2.43
N ALA A 71 -12.77 1.46 -1.61
CA ALA A 71 -13.00 2.13 -0.33
C ALA A 71 -11.79 2.02 0.60
N SER A 72 -11.24 0.81 0.76
CA SER A 72 -10.04 0.56 1.57
C SER A 72 -8.82 1.34 1.05
N SER A 73 -8.63 1.42 -0.27
CA SER A 73 -7.58 2.23 -0.87
C SER A 73 -7.73 3.72 -0.56
N HIS A 74 -8.96 4.25 -0.65
CA HIS A 74 -9.23 5.64 -0.29
C HIS A 74 -9.00 5.92 1.20
N GLU A 75 -9.39 5.00 2.08
CA GLU A 75 -9.15 5.12 3.53
C GLU A 75 -7.66 5.10 3.85
N GLU A 76 -6.87 4.20 3.24
CA GLU A 76 -5.43 4.17 3.46
C GLU A 76 -4.76 5.43 2.93
N ASN A 77 -5.15 5.92 1.75
CA ASN A 77 -4.64 7.19 1.22
C ASN A 77 -4.93 8.36 2.17
N ARG A 78 -6.16 8.46 2.69
CA ARG A 78 -6.51 9.48 3.71
C ARG A 78 -5.68 9.33 4.97
N ARG A 79 -5.45 8.10 5.45
CA ARG A 79 -4.60 7.84 6.62
C ARG A 79 -3.17 8.32 6.36
N GLN A 80 -2.60 8.03 5.19
CA GLN A 80 -1.26 8.46 4.80
C GLN A 80 -1.14 9.99 4.69
N GLU A 81 -2.18 10.66 4.17
CA GLU A 81 -2.28 12.12 4.11
C GLU A 81 -2.34 12.75 5.50
N GLN A 82 -3.16 12.21 6.41
CA GLN A 82 -3.23 12.68 7.80
C GLN A 82 -1.90 12.52 8.51
N LEU A 83 -1.21 11.40 8.28
CA LEU A 83 0.13 11.15 8.81
C LEU A 83 1.14 12.16 8.26
N ASN A 84 1.11 12.44 6.94
CA ASN A 84 1.94 13.46 6.30
C ASN A 84 1.68 14.85 6.91
N ARG A 85 0.40 15.18 7.13
CA ARG A 85 -0.01 16.45 7.75
C ARG A 85 0.48 16.54 9.20
N ALA A 86 0.33 15.50 10.01
CA ALA A 86 0.84 15.48 11.38
C ALA A 86 2.36 15.67 11.43
N VAL A 87 3.09 15.06 10.50
CA VAL A 87 4.55 15.26 10.36
C VAL A 87 4.87 16.71 9.98
N ARG A 88 4.17 17.30 9.01
CA ARG A 88 4.37 18.71 8.60
C ARG A 88 4.09 19.70 9.74
N LEU A 89 3.13 19.39 10.60
CA LEU A 89 2.82 20.19 11.79
C LEU A 89 3.80 19.98 12.96
N GLY A 90 4.85 19.18 12.77
CA GLY A 90 5.85 18.93 13.82
C GLY A 90 5.40 17.96 14.91
N GLY A 91 4.40 17.10 14.63
CA GLY A 91 3.88 16.13 15.60
C GLY A 91 4.98 15.33 16.29
N SER A 92 4.93 15.26 17.63
CA SER A 92 5.97 14.59 18.43
C SER A 92 6.02 13.09 18.16
N ILE A 93 7.17 12.44 18.41
CA ILE A 93 7.31 10.99 18.22
C ILE A 93 6.27 10.21 19.04
N ALA A 94 5.96 10.68 20.25
CA ALA A 94 4.92 10.08 21.10
C ALA A 94 3.52 10.19 20.48
N LEU A 95 3.18 11.34 19.88
CA LEU A 95 1.92 11.53 19.18
C LEU A 95 1.84 10.63 17.93
N MET A 96 2.91 10.58 17.15
CA MET A 96 2.98 9.75 15.93
C MET A 96 2.81 8.27 16.26
N ASN A 97 3.44 7.80 17.33
CA ASN A 97 3.31 6.41 17.77
C ASN A 97 1.89 6.11 18.25
N ARG A 98 1.31 6.97 19.10
CA ARG A 98 -0.01 6.74 19.70
C ARG A 98 -1.15 6.75 18.68
N TYR A 99 -1.14 7.67 17.72
CA TYR A 99 -2.26 7.87 16.79
C TYR A 99 -2.05 7.22 15.42
N PHE A 100 -0.81 6.98 15.01
CA PHE A 100 -0.50 6.44 13.68
C PHE A 100 0.29 5.12 13.73
N GLY A 101 0.69 4.64 14.92
CA GLY A 101 1.51 3.44 15.09
C GLY A 101 2.96 3.61 14.61
N VAL A 102 3.37 4.84 14.27
CA VAL A 102 4.66 5.11 13.63
C VAL A 102 5.75 5.34 14.66
N GLY A 103 6.85 4.60 14.56
CA GLY A 103 7.99 4.73 15.45
C GLY A 103 8.88 5.95 15.19
N SER A 104 9.86 6.16 16.06
CA SER A 104 10.83 7.28 15.94
C SER A 104 11.59 7.26 14.61
N ARG A 105 12.15 6.11 14.22
CA ARG A 105 12.94 5.96 12.99
C ARG A 105 12.14 6.34 11.74
N GLU A 106 10.91 5.83 11.65
CA GLU A 106 10.03 6.09 10.52
C GLU A 106 9.54 7.54 10.52
N THR A 107 9.19 8.10 11.68
CA THR A 107 8.85 9.53 11.82
C THR A 107 10.00 10.43 11.35
N CYS A 108 11.23 10.15 11.76
CA CYS A 108 12.42 10.90 11.34
C CYS A 108 12.70 10.76 9.83
N ALA A 109 12.55 9.54 9.27
CA ALA A 109 12.69 9.33 7.83
C ALA A 109 11.64 10.14 7.04
N ARG A 110 10.39 10.13 7.50
CA ARG A 110 9.28 10.84 6.85
C ARG A 110 9.42 12.36 6.96
N ARG A 111 9.93 12.88 8.09
CA ARG A 111 10.31 14.30 8.23
C ARG A 111 11.35 14.73 7.20
N ARG A 112 12.41 13.94 7.02
CA ARG A 112 13.43 14.20 5.98
C ARG A 112 12.83 14.21 4.59
N LEU A 113 11.99 13.23 4.26
CA LEU A 113 11.30 13.15 2.97
C LEU A 113 10.37 14.34 2.71
N LEU A 114 9.69 14.83 3.75
CA LEU A 114 8.75 15.95 3.64
C LEU A 114 9.41 17.34 3.82
N GLY A 115 10.74 17.41 3.95
CA GLY A 115 11.47 18.66 4.16
C GLY A 115 11.19 19.34 5.51
N VAL A 116 10.67 18.59 6.49
CA VAL A 116 10.39 19.12 7.84
C VAL A 116 11.69 19.07 8.63
N SER A 117 12.34 20.23 8.80
CA SER A 117 13.49 20.36 9.67
C SER A 117 13.04 20.39 11.12
N VAL A 118 13.40 19.36 11.88
CA VAL A 118 13.30 19.38 13.34
C VAL A 118 14.70 19.63 13.87
N PRO A 119 14.93 20.67 14.67
CA PRO A 119 16.24 20.94 15.24
C PRO A 119 16.77 19.69 15.95
N ASN A 120 17.95 19.23 15.55
CA ASN A 120 18.63 18.15 16.24
C ASN A 120 19.24 18.70 17.53
N GLY A 121 18.82 18.18 18.69
CA GLY A 121 19.41 18.51 19.98
C GLY A 121 18.39 18.89 21.04
N ARG A 122 18.88 19.49 22.14
CA ARG A 122 18.02 20.13 23.14
C ARG A 122 17.26 21.26 22.47
N THR A 123 15.98 21.42 22.82
CA THR A 123 15.25 22.66 22.51
C THR A 123 16.12 23.83 22.97
N PRO A 124 16.40 24.82 22.11
CA PRO A 124 17.17 25.99 22.51
C PRO A 124 16.55 26.54 23.79
N ILE A 125 17.38 26.80 24.80
CA ILE A 125 16.92 27.53 25.99
C ILE A 125 16.49 28.90 25.46
N PRO A 126 15.24 29.34 25.70
CA PRO A 126 14.81 30.67 25.31
C PRO A 126 15.76 31.71 25.91
N ASP A 127 16.01 32.79 25.18
CA ASP A 127 16.62 33.96 25.77
C ASP A 127 15.70 34.56 26.86
N GLU A 128 16.27 35.38 27.73
CA GLU A 128 15.57 35.93 28.90
C GLU A 128 14.31 36.71 28.51
N GLU A 129 14.34 37.41 27.36
CA GLU A 129 13.17 38.11 26.82
C GLU A 129 12.06 37.15 26.40
N THR A 130 12.38 36.06 25.69
CA THR A 130 11.39 35.06 25.28
C THR A 130 10.83 34.30 26.47
N ASP A 131 11.67 33.97 27.47
CA ASP A 131 11.21 33.28 28.68
C ASP A 131 10.26 34.16 29.50
N ALA A 132 10.57 35.45 29.66
CA ALA A 132 9.68 36.44 30.28
C ALA A 132 8.36 36.59 29.51
N ALA A 133 8.42 36.63 28.18
CA ALA A 133 7.22 36.71 27.34
C ALA A 133 6.33 35.47 27.49
N ILE A 134 6.91 34.27 27.45
CA ILE A 134 6.21 32.99 27.68
C ILE A 134 5.56 32.99 29.07
N TRP A 135 6.30 33.41 30.10
CA TRP A 135 5.79 33.48 31.47
C TRP A 135 4.61 34.44 31.61
N HIS A 136 4.71 35.65 31.06
CA HIS A 136 3.60 36.62 31.08
C HIS A 136 2.37 36.12 30.31
N GLN A 137 2.57 35.42 29.20
CA GLN A 137 1.48 34.85 28.42
C GLN A 137 0.82 33.67 29.16
N TRP A 138 1.62 32.83 29.82
CA TRP A 138 1.13 31.77 30.70
C TRP A 138 0.33 32.36 31.86
N GLN A 139 0.82 33.39 32.55
CA GLN A 139 0.07 34.06 33.63
C GLN A 139 -1.29 34.61 33.17
N LYS A 140 -1.37 35.20 31.96
CA LYS A 140 -2.64 35.69 31.39
C LYS A 140 -3.64 34.57 31.13
N ILE A 141 -3.19 33.37 30.78
CA ILE A 141 -4.05 32.21 30.49
C ILE A 141 -4.41 31.50 31.81
N SER A 142 -3.45 31.34 32.71
CA SER A 142 -3.61 30.70 34.02
C SER A 142 -4.45 31.53 34.99
N GLY A 143 -4.40 32.86 34.88
CA GLY A 143 -5.22 33.80 35.66
C GLY A 143 -6.64 34.03 35.12
N ARG A 144 -7.00 33.43 33.97
CA ARG A 144 -8.35 33.48 33.39
C ARG A 144 -9.26 32.34 33.84
N LYS A 145 -8.85 31.55 34.83
CA LYS A 145 -9.76 30.67 35.58
C LYS A 145 -10.34 31.43 36.78
N HIS A 146 -11.33 32.27 36.49
CA HIS A 146 -12.45 32.55 37.39
C HIS A 146 -13.66 32.96 36.55
#